data_AF-A0A3B8PHS7-F1
#
_entry.id   AF-A0A3B8PHS7-F1
#
_cell.length_a   1.000
_cell.length_b   1.000
_cell.length_c   1.000
_cell.angle_alpha   90.00
_cell.angle_beta   90.00
_cell.angle_gamma   90.00
#
_symmetry.space_group_name_H-M   'P 1'
#
loop_
_entity.id
_entity.type
_entity.pdbx_description
1 polymer ?
#
loop_
_entity_poly.entity_id
_entity_poly.type
_entity_poly.pdbx_seq_one_letter_code
_entity_poly.pdbx_strand_id
1 'polypeptide(L)'
;MLKLGLTDSGPAVASEWQAAVDRLADVTIVDADAADAVLVAGVDAANQVAESGRHVLLIPGTLGSSDEAAGLAAPDDTVVMLAATGRFQPSIREVQAVNSNGSLGPLGLLRIHRWLPGGDPVGIACLADQLDLANWLFGT
;
A
#
# COMPACT_ATOMS: atom_id res chain seq x y z
N MET A 1 -8.05 -18.95 4.22
CA MET A 1 -8.74 -17.68 3.94
C MET A 1 -8.26 -16.67 4.96
N LEU A 2 -7.52 -15.67 4.50
CA LEU A 2 -6.98 -14.56 5.29
C LEU A 2 -8.06 -13.51 5.52
N LYS A 3 -8.18 -13.02 6.74
CA LYS A 3 -9.13 -11.99 7.13
C LYS A 3 -8.46 -10.63 7.25
N LEU A 4 -8.95 -9.65 6.49
CA LEU A 4 -8.46 -8.27 6.48
C LEU A 4 -9.43 -7.34 7.20
N GLY A 5 -8.96 -6.61 8.20
CA GLY A 5 -9.70 -5.53 8.87
C GLY A 5 -9.36 -4.19 8.25
N LEU A 6 -10.37 -3.33 8.04
CA LEU A 6 -10.17 -1.96 7.56
C LEU A 6 -10.52 -0.97 8.69
N THR A 7 -9.54 -0.28 9.26
CA THR A 7 -9.80 0.65 10.38
C THR A 7 -9.95 2.11 9.96
N ASP A 8 -9.57 2.47 8.73
CA ASP A 8 -9.53 3.88 8.30
C ASP A 8 -9.79 4.08 6.80
N SER A 9 -10.78 3.37 6.25
CA SER A 9 -11.20 3.54 4.86
C SER A 9 -12.55 4.26 4.78
N GLY A 10 -12.55 5.51 4.34
CA GLY A 10 -13.78 6.19 3.91
C GLY A 10 -14.55 5.37 2.85
N PRO A 11 -15.84 5.63 2.62
CA PRO A 11 -16.71 4.77 1.82
C PRO A 11 -16.23 4.54 0.37
N ALA A 12 -15.60 5.54 -0.26
CA ALA A 12 -14.98 5.39 -1.59
C ALA A 12 -13.78 4.43 -1.55
N VAL A 13 -12.93 4.56 -0.54
CA VAL A 13 -11.73 3.73 -0.32
C VAL A 13 -12.12 2.29 0.00
N ALA A 14 -13.19 2.08 0.77
CA ALA A 14 -13.71 0.74 1.07
C ALA A 14 -14.14 -0.03 -0.20
N SER A 15 -14.71 0.66 -1.21
CA SER A 15 -15.10 0.03 -2.47
C SER A 15 -13.91 -0.43 -3.32
N GLU A 16 -12.80 0.31 -3.30
CA GLU A 16 -11.56 -0.07 -3.99
C GLU A 16 -10.89 -1.28 -3.32
N TRP A 17 -10.90 -1.32 -1.99
CA TRP A 17 -10.42 -2.49 -1.23
C TRP A 17 -11.27 -3.72 -1.47
N GLN A 18 -12.60 -3.58 -1.51
CA GLN A 18 -13.48 -4.69 -1.85
C GLN A 18 -13.20 -5.22 -3.27
N ALA A 19 -13.07 -4.34 -4.26
CA ALA A 19 -12.73 -4.74 -5.62
C ALA A 19 -11.34 -5.40 -5.73
N ALA A 20 -10.39 -5.02 -4.87
CA ALA A 20 -9.10 -5.72 -4.77
C ALA A 20 -9.24 -7.12 -4.15
N VAL A 21 -10.02 -7.26 -3.07
CA VAL A 21 -10.28 -8.52 -2.39
C VAL A 21 -11.07 -9.49 -3.28
N ASP A 22 -12.05 -9.02 -4.05
CA ASP A 22 -12.82 -9.85 -4.99
C ASP A 22 -11.94 -10.48 -6.09
N ARG A 23 -10.75 -9.90 -6.36
CA ARG A 23 -9.76 -10.48 -7.29
C ARG A 23 -8.87 -11.54 -6.63
N LEU A 24 -8.94 -11.72 -5.32
CA LEU A 24 -8.13 -12.66 -4.54
C LEU A 24 -9.01 -13.75 -3.93
N ALA A 25 -8.81 -15.00 -4.36
CA ALA A 25 -9.66 -16.12 -3.96
C ALA A 25 -9.64 -16.45 -2.45
N ASP A 26 -8.63 -15.99 -1.72
CA ASP A 26 -8.36 -16.39 -0.34
C ASP A 26 -8.39 -15.23 0.68
N VAL A 27 -8.93 -14.07 0.33
CA VAL A 27 -9.01 -12.90 1.23
C VAL A 27 -10.47 -12.50 1.46
N THR A 28 -10.79 -12.11 2.69
CA THR A 28 -12.12 -11.54 3.04
C THR A 28 -11.98 -10.35 3.96
N ILE A 29 -12.82 -9.33 3.77
CA ILE A 29 -12.89 -8.18 4.67
C ILE A 29 -13.82 -8.51 5.85
N VAL A 30 -13.35 -8.22 7.06
CA VAL A 30 -14.07 -8.44 8.32
C VAL A 30 -13.86 -7.25 9.26
N ASP A 31 -14.54 -7.26 10.40
CA ASP A 31 -14.25 -6.33 11.49
C ASP A 31 -12.82 -6.51 12.02
N ALA A 32 -12.15 -5.42 12.38
CA ALA A 32 -10.74 -5.43 12.77
C ALA A 32 -10.42 -6.40 13.93
N ASP A 33 -11.35 -6.60 14.85
CA ASP A 33 -11.20 -7.50 16.00
C ASP A 33 -11.15 -8.99 15.62
N ALA A 34 -11.68 -9.34 14.45
CA ALA A 34 -11.71 -10.70 13.92
C ALA A 34 -10.66 -10.93 12.80
N ALA A 35 -9.83 -9.92 12.51
CA ALA A 35 -8.91 -9.93 11.39
C ALA A 35 -7.54 -10.54 11.72
N ASP A 36 -6.95 -11.22 10.74
CA ASP A 36 -5.57 -11.73 10.79
C ASP A 36 -4.57 -10.61 10.44
N ALA A 37 -4.99 -9.68 9.58
CA ALA A 37 -4.24 -8.50 9.18
C ALA A 37 -5.13 -7.24 9.24
N VAL A 38 -4.56 -6.08 9.58
CA VAL A 38 -5.32 -4.82 9.66
C VAL A 38 -4.68 -3.74 8.79
N LEU A 39 -5.50 -3.07 7.97
CA LEU A 39 -5.12 -1.88 7.22
C LEU A 39 -5.20 -0.64 8.11
N VAL A 40 -4.07 0.03 8.33
CA VAL A 40 -3.94 1.18 9.26
C VAL A 40 -3.18 2.35 8.64
N ALA A 41 -3.33 3.53 9.23
CA ALA A 41 -2.59 4.74 8.91
C ALA A 41 -1.65 5.13 10.08
N GLY A 42 -0.40 5.47 9.75
CA GLY A 42 0.58 5.97 10.72
C GLY A 42 1.23 4.89 11.59
N VAL A 43 2.32 5.27 12.27
CA VAL A 43 3.18 4.35 13.03
C VAL A 43 2.54 3.87 14.32
N ASP A 44 1.87 4.76 15.05
CA ASP A 44 1.29 4.40 16.35
C ASP A 44 0.23 3.29 16.21
N ALA A 45 -0.67 3.42 15.23
CA ALA A 45 -1.69 2.42 14.95
C ALA A 45 -1.08 1.11 14.43
N ALA A 46 -0.04 1.19 13.58
CA ALA A 46 0.71 0.03 13.10
C ALA A 46 1.33 -0.76 14.25
N ASN A 47 2.03 -0.07 15.16
CA ASN A 47 2.68 -0.71 16.30
C ASN A 47 1.65 -1.32 17.25
N GLN A 48 0.54 -0.64 17.52
CA GLN A 48 -0.52 -1.17 18.38
C GLN A 48 -1.14 -2.46 17.80
N VAL A 49 -1.36 -2.53 16.48
CA VAL A 49 -1.84 -3.75 15.83
C VAL A 49 -0.77 -4.85 15.89
N ALA A 50 0.48 -4.52 15.61
CA ALA A 50 1.58 -5.49 15.63
C ALA A 50 1.80 -6.07 17.03
N GLU A 51 1.74 -5.25 18.08
CA GLU A 51 1.83 -5.68 19.49
C GLU A 51 0.69 -6.63 19.90
N SER A 52 -0.47 -6.52 19.24
CA SER A 52 -1.58 -7.47 19.44
C SER A 52 -1.40 -8.80 18.69
N GLY A 53 -0.27 -9.02 18.02
CA GLY A 53 0.06 -10.25 17.31
C GLY A 53 -0.58 -10.38 15.93
N ARG A 54 -1.09 -9.27 15.35
CA ARG A 54 -1.73 -9.25 14.03
C ARG A 54 -0.81 -8.65 12.98
N HIS A 55 -0.97 -9.08 11.73
CA HIS A 55 -0.24 -8.49 10.61
C HIS A 55 -0.74 -7.07 10.31
N VAL A 56 0.12 -6.24 9.76
CA VAL A 56 -0.16 -4.84 9.45
C VAL A 56 -0.03 -4.61 7.96
N LEU A 57 -1.06 -3.97 7.39
CA LEU A 57 -1.01 -3.38 6.07
C LEU A 57 -1.04 -1.85 6.24
N LEU A 58 0.06 -1.16 5.95
CA LEU A 58 0.21 0.29 6.21
C LEU A 58 -0.15 1.11 4.98
N ILE A 59 -1.05 2.09 5.12
CA ILE A 59 -1.48 2.94 4.00
C ILE A 59 -0.30 3.80 3.49
N PRO A 60 0.00 3.79 2.18
CA PRO A 60 1.02 4.66 1.60
C PRO A 60 0.75 6.15 1.87
N GLY A 61 1.82 6.90 2.16
CA GLY A 61 1.73 8.35 2.36
C GLY A 61 1.28 8.79 3.76
N THR A 62 0.98 7.85 4.67
CA THR A 62 0.66 8.20 6.06
C THR A 62 1.89 8.38 6.94
N LEU A 63 3.09 8.11 6.40
CA LEU A 63 4.37 8.36 7.07
C LEU A 63 4.90 9.72 6.61
N GLY A 64 5.16 10.62 7.55
CA GLY A 64 5.65 11.97 7.29
C GLY A 64 7.16 12.08 7.10
N SER A 65 7.93 11.07 7.52
CA SER A 65 9.39 11.07 7.42
C SER A 65 10.00 9.66 7.54
N SER A 66 11.28 9.54 7.18
CA SER A 66 12.09 8.34 7.41
C SER A 66 12.28 8.04 8.91
N ASP A 67 12.40 9.08 9.72
CA ASP A 67 12.60 8.94 11.17
C ASP A 67 11.33 8.37 11.82
N GLU A 68 10.16 8.81 11.35
CA GLU A 68 8.89 8.21 11.75
C GLU A 68 8.83 6.74 11.31
N ALA A 69 9.18 6.45 10.06
CA ALA A 69 9.20 5.08 9.54
C ALA A 69 10.12 4.13 10.34
N ALA A 70 11.23 4.65 10.88
CA ALA A 70 12.16 3.88 11.73
C ALA A 70 11.53 3.45 13.06
N GLY A 71 10.42 4.08 13.47
CA GLY A 71 9.64 3.70 14.64
C GLY A 71 8.69 2.51 14.41
N LEU A 72 8.57 1.99 13.18
CA LEU A 72 7.75 0.81 12.91
C LEU A 72 8.36 -0.43 13.55
N ALA A 73 7.58 -1.11 14.39
CA ALA A 73 7.93 -2.35 15.03
C ALA A 73 7.19 -3.52 14.35
N ALA A 74 7.92 -4.60 14.11
CA ALA A 74 7.35 -5.89 13.69
C ALA A 74 7.84 -6.96 14.69
N PRO A 75 7.09 -7.20 15.79
CA PRO A 75 7.37 -8.30 16.71
C PRO A 75 7.45 -9.64 15.97
N ASP A 76 8.14 -10.62 16.59
CA ASP A 76 8.28 -11.97 16.04
C ASP A 76 6.91 -12.54 15.61
N ASP A 77 6.88 -13.22 14.47
CA ASP A 77 5.69 -13.79 13.81
C ASP A 77 4.65 -12.78 13.26
N THR A 78 4.90 -11.47 13.35
CA THR A 78 4.09 -10.45 12.68
C THR A 78 4.76 -9.92 11.41
N VAL A 79 3.96 -9.41 10.48
CA VAL A 79 4.45 -8.85 9.20
C VAL A 79 3.87 -7.46 9.07
N VAL A 80 4.73 -6.47 8.87
CA VAL A 80 4.34 -5.11 8.50
C VAL A 80 4.64 -4.95 7.01
N MET A 81 3.62 -4.68 6.22
CA MET A 81 3.73 -4.49 4.78
C MET A 81 3.08 -3.17 4.36
N LEU A 82 3.71 -2.45 3.43
CA LEU A 82 3.10 -1.27 2.82
C LEU A 82 1.97 -1.68 1.86
N ALA A 83 0.82 -1.02 1.94
CA ALA A 83 -0.34 -1.23 1.08
C ALA A 83 -0.18 -0.60 -0.31
N ALA A 84 0.95 -0.85 -0.98
CA ALA A 84 1.30 -0.28 -2.28
C ALA A 84 0.46 -0.87 -3.43
N THR A 85 -0.82 -0.50 -3.49
CA THR A 85 -1.81 -1.08 -4.42
C THR A 85 -1.40 -0.95 -5.89
N GLY A 86 -0.70 0.13 -6.25
CA GLY A 86 -0.17 0.36 -7.59
C GLY A 86 0.65 -0.83 -8.11
N ARG A 87 1.49 -1.43 -7.26
CA ARG A 87 2.31 -2.58 -7.66
C ARG A 87 1.49 -3.80 -8.04
N PHE A 88 0.23 -3.91 -7.61
CA PHE A 88 -0.63 -5.06 -7.85
C PHE A 88 -1.66 -4.83 -8.96
N GLN A 89 -1.72 -3.63 -9.54
CA GLN A 89 -2.59 -3.36 -10.68
C GLN A 89 -2.14 -4.18 -11.91
N PRO A 90 -3.07 -4.87 -12.62
CA PRO A 90 -2.70 -5.72 -13.76
C PRO A 90 -1.92 -4.97 -14.86
N SER A 91 -2.34 -3.76 -15.19
CA SER A 91 -1.65 -2.91 -16.19
C SER A 91 -0.23 -2.57 -15.79
N ILE A 92 0.02 -2.34 -14.50
CA ILE A 92 1.36 -2.03 -13.98
C ILE A 92 2.21 -3.31 -13.90
N ARG A 93 1.62 -4.44 -13.50
CA ARG A 93 2.29 -5.76 -13.50
C ARG A 93 2.81 -6.13 -14.89
N GLU A 94 2.03 -5.86 -15.93
CA GLU A 94 2.45 -6.09 -17.31
C GLU A 94 3.64 -5.20 -17.71
N VAL A 95 3.59 -3.90 -17.41
CA VAL A 95 4.72 -2.98 -17.63
C VAL A 95 5.97 -3.46 -16.89
N GLN A 96 5.85 -3.87 -15.64
CA GLN A 96 7.00 -4.38 -14.88
C GLN A 96 7.55 -5.70 -15.47
N ALA A 97 6.69 -6.59 -15.96
CA ALA A 97 7.14 -7.83 -16.60
C ALA A 97 7.95 -7.54 -17.89
N VAL A 98 7.49 -6.60 -18.71
CA VAL A 98 8.19 -6.16 -19.93
C VAL A 98 9.47 -5.37 -19.60
N ASN A 99 9.47 -4.59 -18.51
CA ASN A 99 10.67 -3.90 -18.04
C ASN A 99 11.73 -4.89 -17.54
N SER A 100 11.35 -5.80 -16.64
CA SER A 100 12.26 -6.74 -15.98
C SER A 100 12.85 -7.80 -16.92
N ASN A 101 12.19 -8.11 -18.04
CA ASN A 101 12.75 -8.98 -19.06
C ASN A 101 13.64 -8.26 -20.10
N GLY A 102 13.84 -6.94 -19.95
CA GLY A 102 14.72 -6.12 -20.78
C GLY A 102 14.12 -5.66 -22.11
N SER A 103 12.84 -5.94 -22.39
CA SER A 103 12.21 -5.59 -23.67
C SER A 103 12.10 -4.09 -23.93
N LEU A 104 12.15 -3.26 -22.88
CA LEU A 104 12.15 -1.79 -22.99
C LEU A 104 13.56 -1.19 -23.18
N GLY A 105 14.61 -2.01 -23.08
CA GLY A 105 15.98 -1.51 -22.95
C GLY A 105 16.20 -0.76 -21.62
N PRO A 106 17.32 -0.02 -21.49
CA PRO A 106 17.58 0.80 -20.32
C PRO A 106 16.51 1.90 -20.14
N LEU A 107 15.94 1.99 -18.95
CA LEU A 107 14.97 3.04 -18.64
C LEU A 107 15.63 4.42 -18.63
N GLY A 108 15.14 5.32 -19.50
CA GLY A 108 15.64 6.69 -19.60
C GLY A 108 14.78 7.74 -18.87
N LEU A 109 13.46 7.54 -18.80
CA LEU A 109 12.53 8.49 -18.17
C LEU A 109 11.22 7.79 -17.80
N LEU A 110 10.73 8.07 -16.59
CA LEU A 110 9.34 7.80 -16.21
C LEU A 110 8.59 9.11 -16.04
N ARG A 111 7.40 9.18 -16.64
CA ARG A 111 6.49 10.30 -16.49
C ARG A 111 5.13 9.78 -16.08
N ILE A 112 4.66 10.21 -14.91
CA ILE A 112 3.33 9.89 -14.41
C ILE A 112 2.51 11.16 -14.32
N HIS A 113 1.30 11.15 -14.89
CA HIS A 113 0.35 12.25 -14.78
C HIS A 113 -0.81 11.84 -13.90
N ARG A 114 -1.05 12.60 -12.84
CA ARG A 114 -2.22 12.45 -11.97
C ARG A 114 -2.95 13.78 -11.90
N TRP A 115 -4.24 13.74 -12.25
CA TRP A 115 -5.14 14.86 -12.08
C TRP A 115 -5.95 14.59 -10.82
N LEU A 116 -5.73 15.38 -9.78
CA LEU A 116 -6.44 15.25 -8.50
C LEU A 116 -7.71 16.10 -8.54
N PRO A 117 -8.80 15.68 -7.85
CA PRO A 117 -9.97 16.52 -7.64
C PRO A 117 -9.55 17.87 -7.03
N GLY A 118 -10.16 18.96 -7.47
CA GLY A 118 -9.90 20.27 -6.90
C GLY A 118 -10.51 20.43 -5.50
N GLY A 119 -9.92 21.29 -4.68
CA GLY A 119 -10.46 21.67 -3.36
C GLY A 119 -9.43 21.56 -2.24
N ASP A 120 -8.56 20.56 -2.30
CA ASP A 120 -7.56 20.31 -1.26
C ASP A 120 -6.13 20.62 -1.73
N PRO A 121 -5.25 21.12 -0.83
CA PRO A 121 -3.83 21.26 -1.12
C PRO A 121 -3.20 19.92 -1.48
N VAL A 122 -2.45 19.88 -2.59
CA VAL A 122 -1.70 18.67 -2.98
C VAL A 122 -0.44 18.57 -2.12
N GLY A 123 -0.45 17.65 -1.17
CA GLY A 123 0.71 17.32 -0.34
C GLY A 123 1.56 16.19 -0.93
N ILE A 124 2.76 15.99 -0.37
CA ILE A 124 3.68 14.91 -0.79
C ILE A 124 3.07 13.52 -0.58
N ALA A 125 2.24 13.35 0.45
CA ALA A 125 1.50 12.12 0.73
C ALA A 125 0.62 11.68 -0.46
N CYS A 126 0.06 12.63 -1.21
CA CYS A 126 -0.74 12.35 -2.40
C CYS A 126 0.05 11.70 -3.54
N LEU A 127 1.39 11.72 -3.47
CA LEU A 127 2.31 11.18 -4.46
C LEU A 127 2.92 9.83 -4.05
N ALA A 128 2.58 9.28 -2.88
CA ALA A 128 3.23 8.09 -2.33
C ALA A 128 3.22 6.89 -3.29
N ASP A 129 2.08 6.61 -3.91
CA ASP A 129 1.97 5.52 -4.91
C ASP A 129 2.84 5.79 -6.14
N GLN A 130 2.94 7.03 -6.60
CA GLN A 130 3.74 7.37 -7.78
C GLN A 130 5.24 7.26 -7.48
N LEU A 131 5.67 7.70 -6.29
CA LEU A 131 7.05 7.57 -5.83
C LEU A 131 7.43 6.10 -5.64
N ASP A 132 6.54 5.30 -5.04
CA ASP A 132 6.73 3.86 -4.88
C ASP A 132 6.92 3.15 -6.24
N LEU A 133 6.04 3.44 -7.21
CA LEU A 133 6.14 2.88 -8.56
C LEU A 133 7.42 3.30 -9.28
N ALA A 134 7.82 4.57 -9.13
CA ALA A 134 9.05 5.06 -9.73
C ALA A 134 10.28 4.32 -9.18
N ASN A 135 10.37 4.19 -7.86
CA ASN A 135 11.45 3.44 -7.20
C ASN A 135 11.45 1.97 -7.64
N TRP A 136 10.27 1.34 -7.72
CA TRP A 136 10.16 -0.06 -8.11
C TRP A 136 10.58 -0.33 -9.56
N LEU A 137 10.24 0.56 -10.49
CA LEU A 137 10.57 0.41 -11.91
C LEU A 137 12.06 0.69 -12.19
N PHE A 138 12.64 1.69 -11.52
CA PHE A 138 14.04 2.12 -11.74
C PHE A 138 15.05 1.39 -10.86
N GLY A 139 14.61 0.67 -9.83
CA GLY A 139 15.48 -0.12 -8.96
C GLY A 139 16.42 0.75 -8.11
N THR A 140 16.01 1.98 -7.80
CA THR A 140 16.74 2.91 -6.92
C THR A 140 16.59 2.54 -5.46
#